data_AF-A0A952A2D4-F1
#
_entry.id   AF-A0A952A2D4-F1
#
_cell.length_a   1.000
_cell.length_b   1.000
_cell.length_c   1.000
_cell.angle_alpha   90.00
_cell.angle_beta   90.00
_cell.angle_gamma   90.00
#
_symmetry.space_group_name_H-M   'P 1'
#
loop_
_entity.id
_entity.type
_entity.pdbx_description
1 polymer ?
#
loop_
_entity_poly.entity_id
_entity_poly.type
_entity_poly.pdbx_seq_one_letter_code
_entity_poly.pdbx_strand_id
1 'polypeptide(L)' 'MATDANPQQGEREPRTARGRRTQRALLDAAAVEFGEKGFHEGSISGITRRAGVALGSFYTYFE' A
#
# COMPACT_ATOMS: atom_id res chain seq x y z
N MET A 1 21.55 -6.41 28.09
CA MET A 1 20.19 -5.83 28.06
C MET A 1 19.84 -5.67 26.60
N ALA A 2 19.29 -6.75 26.01
CA ALA A 2 18.93 -6.82 24.60
C ALA A 2 17.44 -7.11 24.55
N THR A 3 16.69 -6.21 23.92
CA THR A 3 15.29 -6.45 23.54
C THR A 3 15.19 -6.10 22.07
N ASP A 4 14.85 -7.12 21.30
CA ASP A 4 14.86 -7.23 19.85
C ASP A 4 14.27 -6.03 19.11
N ALA A 5 15.12 -5.36 18.33
CA ALA A 5 14.64 -4.70 17.12
C ALA A 5 14.23 -5.80 16.16
N ASN A 6 12.94 -6.14 16.10
CA ASN A 6 12.41 -7.07 15.10
C ASN A 6 12.22 -6.32 13.76
N PRO A 7 13.09 -6.49 12.74
CA PRO A 7 12.87 -5.89 11.42
C PRO A 7 11.99 -6.80 10.55
N GLN A 8 11.40 -7.88 11.11
CA GLN A 8 10.63 -8.87 10.35
C GLN A 8 9.12 -8.61 10.47
N GLN A 9 8.69 -7.46 9.97
CA GLN A 9 7.31 -7.23 9.55
C GLN A 9 7.37 -6.67 8.12
N GLY A 10 8.08 -7.38 7.24
CA GLY A 10 7.98 -7.11 5.81
C GLY A 10 6.52 -7.27 5.43
N GLU A 11 5.91 -6.16 4.98
CA GLU A 11 4.64 -6.03 4.27
C GLU A 11 4.15 -7.40 3.77
N ARG A 12 2.96 -7.84 4.23
CA ARG A 12 2.40 -9.17 3.92
C ARG A 12 2.37 -9.41 2.41
N GLU A 13 3.45 -9.97 1.88
CA GLU A 13 3.66 -10.03 0.45
C GLU A 13 2.62 -10.98 -0.15
N PRO A 14 1.82 -10.56 -1.14
CA PRO A 14 0.73 -11.37 -1.63
C PRO A 14 1.24 -12.64 -2.30
N ARG A 15 0.82 -13.78 -1.77
CA ARG A 15 1.26 -15.10 -2.27
C ARG A 15 0.69 -15.44 -3.65
N THR A 16 -0.45 -14.84 -4.02
CA THR A 16 -1.12 -15.07 -5.31
C THR A 16 -0.71 -14.06 -6.37
N ALA A 17 -0.71 -14.48 -7.65
CA ALA A 17 -0.44 -13.58 -8.78
C ALA A 17 -1.44 -12.41 -8.85
N ARG A 18 -2.71 -12.66 -8.50
CA ARG A 18 -3.74 -11.62 -8.40
C ARG A 18 -3.38 -10.60 -7.33
N GLY A 19 -3.01 -11.05 -6.14
CA GLY A 19 -2.64 -10.16 -5.04
C GLY A 19 -1.44 -9.29 -5.38
N ARG A 20 -0.39 -9.84 -6.01
CA ARG A 20 0.79 -9.05 -6.43
C ARG A 20 0.43 -7.98 -7.45
N ARG A 21 -0.48 -8.28 -8.40
CA ARG A 21 -0.99 -7.28 -9.36
C ARG A 21 -1.73 -6.15 -8.63
N THR A 22 -2.57 -6.49 -7.66
CA THR A 22 -3.29 -5.48 -6.86
C THR A 22 -2.34 -4.63 -6.04
N GLN A 23 -1.36 -5.22 -5.36
CA GLN A 23 -0.36 -4.48 -4.60
C GLN A 23 0.45 -3.54 -5.51
N ARG A 24 0.87 -4.01 -6.68
CA ARG A 24 1.55 -3.20 -7.68
C ARG A 24 0.69 -2.00 -8.11
N ALA A 25 -0.58 -2.22 -8.42
CA ALA A 25 -1.51 -1.16 -8.79
C ALA A 25 -1.69 -0.12 -7.67
N LEU A 26 -1.72 -0.55 -6.40
CA LEU A 26 -1.78 0.35 -5.25
C LEU A 26 -0.51 1.20 -5.11
N LEU A 27 0.68 0.61 -5.29
CA LEU A 27 1.95 1.32 -5.25
C LEU A 27 2.09 2.32 -6.41
N ASP A 28 1.74 1.91 -7.63
CA ASP A 28 1.77 2.78 -8.80
C ASP A 28 0.79 3.97 -8.61
N ALA A 29 -0.40 3.71 -8.08
CA ALA A 29 -1.37 4.75 -7.77
C ALA A 29 -0.89 5.70 -6.65
N ALA A 30 -0.20 5.17 -5.63
CA ALA A 30 0.37 5.96 -4.55
C ALA A 30 1.46 6.91 -5.05
N ALA A 31 2.36 6.42 -5.92
CA ALA A 31 3.40 7.24 -6.52
C ALA A 31 2.80 8.44 -7.29
N VAL A 32 1.72 8.21 -8.04
CA VAL A 32 1.04 9.29 -8.78
C VAL A 32 0.29 10.23 -7.84
N GLU A 33 -0.49 9.70 -6.88
CA GLU A 33 -1.26 10.54 -5.94
C GLU A 33 -0.35 11.48 -5.14
N PHE A 34 0.76 10.94 -4.61
CA PHE A 34 1.72 11.73 -3.86
C PHE A 34 2.59 12.61 -4.76
N GLY A 35 2.87 12.20 -5.99
CA GLY A 35 3.56 13.04 -6.97
C GLY A 35 2.74 14.27 -7.38
N GLU A 36 1.43 14.13 -7.49
CA GLU A 36 0.53 15.21 -7.90
C GLU A 36 0.12 16.13 -6.74
N LYS A 37 -0.15 15.59 -5.56
CA LYS A 37 -0.71 16.34 -4.41
C LYS A 37 0.28 16.56 -3.28
N GLY A 38 1.42 15.88 -3.30
CA GLY A 38 2.30 15.79 -2.15
C GLY A 38 1.79 14.84 -1.07
N PHE A 39 2.65 14.54 -0.10
CA PHE A 39 2.37 13.54 0.93
C PHE A 39 1.26 13.95 1.91
N HIS A 40 1.17 15.24 2.25
CA HIS A 40 0.20 15.73 3.23
C HIS A 40 -1.24 15.78 2.69
N GLU A 41 -1.41 16.08 1.40
CA GLU A 41 -2.74 16.17 0.77
C GLU A 41 -3.14 14.86 0.07
N GLY A 42 -2.17 14.01 -0.28
CA GLY A 42 -2.44 12.67 -0.80
C GLY A 42 -3.20 11.83 0.24
N SER A 43 -4.12 10.99 -0.25
CA SER A 43 -5.00 10.22 0.63
C SER A 43 -5.15 8.79 0.17
N ILE A 44 -5.33 7.86 1.12
CA ILE A 44 -5.58 6.45 0.84
C ILE A 44 -6.85 6.27 -0.03
N SER A 45 -7.88 7.08 0.21
CA SER A 45 -9.10 7.09 -0.63
C SER A 45 -8.80 7.49 -2.08
N GLY A 46 -7.92 8.48 -2.31
CA GLY A 46 -7.44 8.85 -3.64
C GLY A 46 -6.67 7.73 -4.32
N ILE A 47 -5.73 7.09 -3.60
CA ILE A 47 -4.92 5.97 -4.09
C ILE A 47 -5.80 4.80 -4.51
N THR A 48 -6.68 4.36 -3.62
CA THR A 48 -7.55 3.20 -3.85
C THR A 48 -8.54 3.44 -4.99
N ARG A 49 -9.09 4.66 -5.09
CA ARG A 49 -9.91 5.08 -6.24
C ARG A 49 -9.13 5.01 -7.56
N ARG A 50 -7.89 5.50 -7.59
CA ARG A 50 -7.03 5.46 -8.78
C ARG A 50 -6.64 4.03 -9.17
N ALA A 51 -6.36 3.19 -8.19
CA ALA A 51 -6.02 1.78 -8.40
C ALA A 51 -7.23 0.91 -8.78
N GLY A 52 -8.47 1.42 -8.68
CA GLY A 52 -9.69 0.64 -8.91
C GLY A 52 -9.94 -0.43 -7.84
N VAL A 53 -9.48 -0.18 -6.61
CA VAL A 53 -9.54 -1.10 -5.48
C VAL A 53 -10.46 -0.55 -4.40
N ALA A 54 -11.21 -1.40 -3.71
CA ALA A 54 -12.03 -0.98 -2.58
C ALA A 54 -11.15 -0.53 -1.40
N LEU A 55 -11.57 0.52 -0.68
CA LEU A 55 -10.80 1.07 0.44
C LEU A 55 -10.44 0.01 1.49
N GLY A 56 -11.39 -0.85 1.87
CA GLY A 56 -11.14 -1.93 2.83
C GLY A 56 -10.11 -2.95 2.35
N SER A 57 -9.96 -3.15 1.05
CA SER A 57 -8.94 -4.05 0.49
C SER A 57 -7.54 -3.49 0.65
N PHE A 58 -7.35 -2.17 0.73
CA PHE A 58 -6.03 -1.56 0.95
C PHE A 58 -5.37 -2.10 2.21
N TYR A 59 -6.12 -2.15 3.31
CA TYR A 59 -5.66 -2.63 4.62
C TYR A 59 -5.37 -4.15 4.65
N THR A 60 -5.68 -4.88 3.58
CA THR A 60 -5.24 -6.28 3.42
C THR A 60 -3.78 -6.36 2.95
N TYR A 61 -3.27 -5.32 2.29
CA TYR A 61 -1.92 -5.26 1.71
C TYR A 61 -0.96 -4.41 2.54
N PHE A 62 -1.47 -3.36 3.21
CA PHE A 62 -0.67 -2.39 3.96
C PHE A 62 -1.26 -2.21 5.36
N GLU A 63 -0.44 -2.37 6.40
CA GLU A 63 -0.77 -2.12 7.81
C GLU A 63 -0.17 -0.81 8.30
#